data_AF-A0A935Z7D4-F1
#
_entry.id   AF-A0A935Z7D4-F1
#
_cell.length_a   1.000
_cell.length_b   1.000
_cell.length_c   1.000
_cell.angle_alpha   90.00
_cell.angle_beta   90.00
_cell.angle_gamma   90.00
#
_symmetry.space_group_name_H-M   'P 1'
#
loop_
_entity.id
_entity.type
_entity.pdbx_description
1 polymer ?
#
loop_
_entity_poly.entity_id
_entity_poly.type
_entity_poly.pdbx_seq_one_letter_code
_entity_poly.pdbx_strand_id
1 'polypeptide(L)'
;MSPSRPHLPKIPGGTETTRHDRRDGDRPAMARFRARPGAVAGSWLLASVAFASVAACYVGPLADDDGARSDVSRSEAGADGRGPSTPGAEGGGANPTSGLPCDVDAVLAARCRSCHATPLAAPMTLLTYEDLVAPSRSDASRKVVDVAIERMRSATRPMPPSGPAPQADVGVLEGWVGAGLPRGACGAIDGGADGATQAPIVSVCTSGTRWSSGNEKSPRMNPGLPCLTCHQRENDRRERVRAPDRIGGTVYPTVREPDLCNGAPGDATIVLTDATGRTFDLPVNEVGNFYAFSSDVPGITFPIRAKVVRNGRERAMSTPQSTGDCNSCHTEAGRNGAPGRIFLP
;
A
#
# COMPACT_ATOMS: atom_id res chain seq x y z
N MET A 1 27.11 34.56 44.15
CA MET A 1 25.69 34.36 43.80
C MET A 1 25.42 32.89 43.55
N SER A 2 24.61 32.26 44.39
CA SER A 2 23.99 30.94 44.15
C SER A 2 22.71 30.89 44.99
N PRO A 3 21.54 30.60 44.40
CA PRO A 3 20.27 30.71 45.11
C PRO A 3 19.90 29.43 45.86
N SER A 4 19.44 29.64 47.08
CA SER A 4 18.84 28.65 47.99
C SER A 4 17.54 28.06 47.44
N ARG A 5 17.35 26.73 47.60
CA ARG A 5 16.06 26.05 47.41
C ARG A 5 15.25 26.07 48.71
N PRO A 6 13.93 26.35 48.67
CA PRO A 6 13.10 26.41 49.88
C PRO A 6 12.55 25.05 50.32
N HIS A 7 12.44 24.91 51.64
CA HIS A 7 11.84 23.82 52.40
C HIS A 7 10.32 23.69 52.17
N LEU A 8 9.83 22.46 51.97
CA LEU A 8 8.41 22.10 52.02
C LEU A 8 8.01 21.69 53.46
N PRO A 9 6.89 22.19 54.02
CA PRO A 9 6.42 21.80 55.34
C PRO A 9 5.58 20.51 55.34
N LYS A 10 5.67 19.81 56.48
CA LYS A 10 5.09 18.51 56.84
C LYS A 10 3.58 18.63 57.11
N ILE A 11 2.79 17.69 56.58
CA ILE A 11 1.34 17.54 56.84
C ILE A 11 1.12 16.81 58.17
N PRO A 12 0.26 17.30 59.09
CA PRO A 12 -0.15 16.57 60.28
C PRO A 12 -1.41 15.72 60.03
N GLY A 13 -1.46 14.55 60.67
CA GLY A 13 -2.61 13.65 60.67
C GLY A 13 -3.66 13.96 61.76
N GLY A 14 -4.80 13.30 61.63
CA GLY A 14 -5.90 13.19 62.60
C GLY A 14 -7.03 12.35 61.97
N THR A 15 -7.17 11.08 62.36
CA THR A 15 -8.12 10.52 63.36
C THR A 15 -9.59 10.43 62.91
N GLU A 16 -10.02 9.18 62.68
CA GLU A 16 -11.20 8.53 63.29
C GLU A 16 -12.61 9.08 62.97
N THR A 17 -13.46 8.24 62.35
CA THR A 17 -14.80 7.90 62.88
C THR A 17 -15.56 6.87 62.04
N THR A 18 -16.34 6.06 62.77
CA THR A 18 -17.59 5.38 62.39
C THR A 18 -17.53 4.09 61.56
N ARG A 19 -17.49 2.99 62.32
CA ARG A 19 -18.03 1.66 62.00
C ARG A 19 -19.55 1.75 61.76
N HIS A 20 -20.00 1.34 60.58
CA HIS A 20 -21.42 1.11 60.30
C HIS A 20 -21.66 -0.34 59.88
N ASP A 21 -22.49 -0.97 60.69
CA ASP A 21 -22.99 -2.32 60.63
C ASP A 21 -24.12 -2.40 59.59
N ARG A 22 -23.99 -3.25 58.56
CA ARG A 22 -25.09 -3.57 57.62
C ARG A 22 -25.04 -5.04 57.20
N ARG A 23 -25.84 -5.81 57.92
CA ARG A 23 -26.82 -6.83 57.50
C ARG A 23 -26.68 -7.45 56.10
N ASP A 24 -26.57 -8.77 56.14
CA ASP A 24 -27.29 -9.80 55.36
C ASP A 24 -28.17 -9.35 54.19
N GLY A 25 -27.93 -9.98 53.03
CA GLY A 25 -28.88 -9.98 51.91
C GLY A 25 -28.28 -10.54 50.62
N ASP A 26 -28.74 -11.75 50.27
CA ASP A 26 -28.87 -12.28 48.91
C ASP A 26 -27.63 -12.69 48.09
N ARG A 27 -27.31 -13.99 48.19
CA ARG A 27 -26.67 -14.77 47.11
C ARG A 27 -27.75 -15.46 46.27
N PRO A 28 -27.87 -15.20 44.95
CA PRO A 28 -28.65 -16.07 44.08
C PRO A 28 -27.86 -17.32 43.69
N ALA A 29 -28.62 -18.41 43.61
CA ALA A 29 -28.18 -19.78 43.51
C ALA A 29 -27.49 -20.15 42.17
N MET A 30 -26.49 -21.02 42.29
CA MET A 30 -25.89 -21.76 41.19
C MET A 30 -26.89 -22.74 40.58
N ALA A 31 -27.38 -22.45 39.37
CA ALA A 31 -28.12 -23.40 38.55
C ALA A 31 -27.13 -24.32 37.82
N ARG A 32 -27.02 -25.56 38.31
CA ARG A 32 -26.29 -26.66 37.70
C ARG A 32 -27.01 -27.12 36.44
N PHE A 33 -26.49 -26.82 35.26
CA PHE A 33 -26.94 -27.44 34.01
C PHE A 33 -26.27 -28.81 33.85
N ARG A 34 -27.08 -29.88 33.99
CA ARG A 34 -26.71 -31.26 33.68
C ARG A 34 -26.72 -31.45 32.17
N ALA A 35 -25.57 -31.75 31.57
CA ALA A 35 -25.48 -32.27 30.20
C ALA A 35 -25.89 -33.75 30.18
N ARG A 36 -26.80 -34.13 29.27
CA ARG A 36 -27.08 -35.54 28.91
C ARG A 36 -26.30 -35.89 27.64
N PRO A 37 -25.68 -37.08 27.55
CA PRO A 37 -25.03 -37.54 26.33
C PRO A 37 -26.06 -38.22 25.42
N GLY A 38 -26.07 -37.85 24.14
CA GLY A 38 -26.81 -38.53 23.09
C GLY A 38 -25.86 -38.86 21.95
N ALA A 39 -25.50 -40.14 21.82
CA ALA A 39 -24.72 -40.70 20.74
C ALA A 39 -25.65 -41.23 19.64
N VAL A 40 -25.37 -40.86 18.38
CA VAL A 40 -25.73 -41.60 17.15
C VAL A 40 -24.80 -41.07 16.05
N ALA A 41 -23.69 -41.75 15.74
CA ALA A 41 -23.56 -42.85 14.78
C ALA A 41 -23.66 -42.40 13.31
N GLY A 42 -22.50 -42.39 12.65
CA GLY A 42 -22.28 -42.99 11.34
C GLY A 42 -22.81 -42.28 10.10
N SER A 43 -21.92 -41.70 9.30
CA SER A 43 -21.71 -42.17 7.93
C SER A 43 -20.41 -41.63 7.33
N TRP A 44 -19.61 -42.58 6.89
CA TRP A 44 -18.37 -42.42 6.16
C TRP A 44 -18.70 -42.11 4.70
N LEU A 45 -18.10 -41.06 4.15
CA LEU A 45 -17.94 -40.92 2.71
C LEU A 45 -16.48 -40.56 2.44
N LEU A 46 -15.74 -41.59 2.05
CA LEU A 46 -14.44 -41.53 1.42
C LEU A 46 -14.58 -40.79 0.08
N ALA A 47 -13.82 -39.73 -0.12
CA ALA A 47 -13.54 -39.20 -1.46
C ALA A 47 -12.02 -39.06 -1.59
N SER A 48 -11.41 -40.07 -2.21
CA SER A 48 -10.00 -40.11 -2.56
C SER A 48 -9.71 -39.19 -3.75
N VAL A 49 -8.79 -38.26 -3.52
CA VAL A 49 -7.65 -37.83 -4.35
C VAL A 49 -7.77 -37.96 -5.88
N ALA A 50 -7.63 -36.82 -6.57
CA ALA A 50 -6.88 -36.73 -7.82
C ALA A 50 -6.01 -35.46 -7.83
N PHE A 51 -4.71 -35.65 -7.59
CA PHE A 51 -3.65 -34.70 -7.92
C PHE A 51 -3.46 -34.69 -9.45
N ALA A 52 -3.38 -33.49 -10.04
CA ALA A 52 -2.71 -33.30 -11.32
C ALA A 52 -1.96 -31.96 -11.29
N SER A 53 -0.76 -32.01 -10.74
CA SER A 53 0.28 -31.01 -10.92
C SER A 53 0.98 -31.31 -12.24
N VAL A 54 1.00 -30.36 -13.18
CA VAL A 54 2.06 -30.32 -14.21
C VAL A 54 2.67 -28.93 -14.16
N ALA A 55 3.88 -28.90 -13.58
CA ALA A 55 4.86 -27.88 -13.82
C ALA A 55 5.43 -28.09 -15.23
N ALA A 56 5.51 -27.03 -16.02
CA ALA A 56 6.38 -26.99 -17.19
C ALA A 56 7.10 -25.64 -17.17
N CYS A 57 8.32 -25.65 -16.60
CA CYS A 57 9.35 -24.67 -16.91
C CYS A 57 10.35 -25.35 -17.86
N TYR A 58 10.82 -24.58 -18.86
CA TYR A 58 11.99 -24.84 -19.71
C TYR A 58 11.81 -25.98 -20.74
N VAL A 59 12.23 -25.88 -22.01
CA VAL A 59 13.51 -25.42 -22.59
C VAL A 59 13.22 -24.94 -24.03
N GLY A 60 13.83 -23.83 -24.48
CA GLY A 60 13.81 -23.42 -25.89
C GLY A 60 14.86 -24.16 -26.73
N PRO A 61 14.73 -24.21 -28.07
CA PRO A 61 15.84 -24.56 -28.94
C PRO A 61 16.61 -23.33 -29.42
N LEU A 62 17.94 -23.45 -29.30
CA LEU A 62 18.99 -22.70 -29.98
C LEU A 62 18.99 -23.00 -31.48
N ALA A 63 19.24 -21.99 -32.31
CA ALA A 63 19.87 -21.98 -33.65
C ALA A 63 19.58 -20.61 -34.27
N ASP A 64 20.46 -19.92 -35.00
CA ASP A 64 21.88 -20.07 -35.28
C ASP A 64 22.36 -18.68 -35.76
N ASP A 65 23.66 -18.49 -35.64
CA ASP A 65 24.47 -17.37 -36.10
C ASP A 65 24.31 -17.11 -37.61
N ASP A 66 24.17 -15.86 -38.03
CA ASP A 66 24.78 -15.40 -39.28
C ASP A 66 24.98 -13.87 -39.24
N GLY A 67 26.25 -13.49 -39.37
CA GLY A 67 26.74 -12.16 -39.12
C GLY A 67 26.44 -11.14 -40.22
N ALA A 68 26.46 -9.88 -39.82
CA ALA A 68 26.85 -8.80 -40.71
C ALA A 68 27.61 -7.74 -39.90
N ARG A 69 28.93 -7.73 -40.16
CA ARG A 69 29.83 -6.62 -39.84
C ARG A 69 29.47 -5.42 -40.72
N SER A 70 29.36 -4.23 -40.16
CA SER A 70 29.65 -2.98 -40.90
C SER A 70 30.03 -1.87 -39.91
N ASP A 71 31.34 -1.67 -39.80
CA ASP A 71 32.04 -0.38 -39.83
C ASP A 71 31.58 0.77 -38.93
N VAL A 72 32.39 0.94 -37.87
CA VAL A 72 32.68 2.24 -37.27
C VAL A 72 33.49 3.07 -38.28
N SER A 73 32.96 4.21 -38.70
CA SER A 73 33.78 5.30 -39.23
C SER A 73 33.35 6.63 -38.60
N ARG A 74 34.35 7.26 -37.98
CA ARG A 74 34.37 8.62 -37.44
C ARG A 74 34.94 9.54 -38.53
N SER A 75 34.70 10.86 -38.38
CA SER A 75 35.27 12.01 -39.12
C SER A 75 34.42 12.43 -40.34
N GLU A 76 34.12 13.70 -40.65
CA GLU A 76 34.61 15.00 -40.18
C GLU A 76 33.68 16.13 -40.69
N ALA A 77 34.01 17.37 -40.32
CA ALA A 77 33.30 18.66 -40.45
C ALA A 77 32.80 19.10 -41.85
N GLY A 78 31.86 20.06 -41.86
CA GLY A 78 31.55 20.92 -43.01
C GLY A 78 30.37 21.87 -42.78
N ALA A 79 30.63 23.18 -42.82
CA ALA A 79 29.70 24.27 -42.56
C ALA A 79 28.97 24.79 -43.83
N ASP A 80 27.93 25.60 -43.57
CA ASP A 80 27.33 26.67 -44.39
C ASP A 80 26.38 26.34 -45.56
N GLY A 81 25.17 26.92 -45.52
CA GLY A 81 24.32 27.10 -46.71
C GLY A 81 22.85 27.43 -46.42
N ARG A 82 22.41 28.63 -46.83
CA ARG A 82 21.04 29.21 -46.71
C ARG A 82 19.98 28.47 -47.54
N GLY A 83 18.71 28.57 -47.09
CA GLY A 83 17.49 28.02 -47.73
C GLY A 83 17.10 28.61 -49.09
N PRO A 84 16.00 28.12 -49.71
CA PRO A 84 14.67 28.70 -49.48
C PRO A 84 13.49 27.68 -49.42
N SER A 85 12.28 28.23 -49.25
CA SER A 85 11.05 27.67 -48.65
C SER A 85 10.16 26.71 -49.47
N THR A 86 9.57 25.71 -48.75
CA THR A 86 8.20 25.11 -48.78
C THR A 86 7.67 24.37 -50.03
N PRO A 87 6.70 23.40 -49.96
CA PRO A 87 5.72 23.13 -48.88
C PRO A 87 5.45 21.65 -48.49
N GLY A 88 4.82 21.46 -47.32
CA GLY A 88 3.83 20.39 -47.09
C GLY A 88 4.34 19.02 -46.62
N ALA A 89 4.26 18.78 -45.31
CA ALA A 89 3.84 17.49 -44.76
C ALA A 89 3.31 17.73 -43.34
N GLU A 90 1.99 17.71 -43.23
CA GLU A 90 1.26 17.58 -41.98
C GLU A 90 1.65 16.27 -41.28
N GLY A 91 1.66 16.32 -39.94
CA GLY A 91 1.97 15.16 -39.12
C GLY A 91 2.56 15.48 -37.75
N GLY A 92 2.42 16.71 -37.25
CA GLY A 92 2.63 16.99 -35.84
C GLY A 92 1.49 16.37 -35.05
N GLY A 93 1.66 15.13 -34.59
CA GLY A 93 0.75 14.51 -33.64
C GLY A 93 0.62 15.43 -32.43
N ALA A 94 -0.51 16.12 -32.32
CA ALA A 94 -0.85 16.88 -31.14
C ALA A 94 -0.78 15.89 -29.97
N ASN A 95 0.17 16.11 -29.07
CA ASN A 95 0.28 15.32 -27.87
C ASN A 95 -1.04 15.41 -27.10
N PRO A 96 -1.56 14.27 -26.62
CA PRO A 96 -2.86 14.25 -25.98
C PRO A 96 -2.79 15.07 -24.69
N THR A 97 -3.42 16.24 -24.70
CA THR A 97 -3.69 17.01 -23.48
C THR A 97 -4.60 16.19 -22.57
N SER A 98 -4.50 16.38 -21.26
CA SER A 98 -5.41 15.73 -20.30
C SER A 98 -6.88 16.13 -20.54
N GLY A 99 -7.12 17.24 -21.24
CA GLY A 99 -8.44 17.83 -21.44
C GLY A 99 -9.00 18.51 -20.17
N LEU A 100 -8.21 18.56 -19.09
CA LEU A 100 -8.62 19.10 -17.79
C LEU A 100 -8.21 20.57 -17.64
N PRO A 101 -8.98 21.37 -16.86
CA PRO A 101 -8.50 22.62 -16.30
C PRO A 101 -7.28 22.42 -15.39
N CYS A 102 -6.38 23.41 -15.33
CA CYS A 102 -5.09 23.26 -14.63
C CYS A 102 -5.23 23.09 -13.11
N ASP A 103 -6.21 23.76 -12.51
CA ASP A 103 -6.53 23.64 -11.09
C ASP A 103 -7.08 22.24 -10.74
N VAL A 104 -7.96 21.70 -11.59
CA VAL A 104 -8.47 20.32 -11.48
C VAL A 104 -7.32 19.31 -11.62
N ASP A 105 -6.46 19.49 -12.63
CA ASP A 105 -5.30 18.63 -12.87
C ASP A 105 -4.36 18.60 -11.65
N ALA A 106 -4.09 19.76 -11.05
CA ALA A 106 -3.24 19.90 -9.87
C ALA A 106 -3.79 19.13 -8.66
N VAL A 107 -5.11 19.21 -8.41
CA VAL A 107 -5.76 18.45 -7.32
C VAL A 107 -5.61 16.95 -7.56
N LEU A 108 -5.85 16.48 -8.78
CA LEU A 108 -5.73 15.06 -9.11
C LEU A 108 -4.28 14.57 -8.99
N ALA A 109 -3.31 15.35 -9.44
CA ALA A 109 -1.89 15.06 -9.27
C ALA A 109 -1.51 14.92 -7.78
N ALA A 110 -1.95 15.87 -6.94
CA ALA A 110 -1.59 15.89 -5.52
C ALA A 110 -2.28 14.80 -4.68
N ARG A 111 -3.52 14.41 -5.04
CA ARG A 111 -4.37 13.59 -4.16
C ARG A 111 -4.68 12.20 -4.71
N CYS A 112 -4.79 12.08 -6.03
CA CYS A 112 -5.45 10.93 -6.65
C CYS A 112 -4.46 10.06 -7.44
N ARG A 113 -3.59 10.68 -8.23
CA ARG A 113 -2.77 10.00 -9.25
C ARG A 113 -1.69 9.09 -8.67
N SER A 114 -1.30 9.25 -7.41
CA SER A 114 -0.44 8.25 -6.73
C SER A 114 -1.05 6.84 -6.76
N CYS A 115 -2.39 6.75 -6.73
CA CYS A 115 -3.12 5.48 -6.82
C CYS A 115 -3.84 5.29 -8.17
N HIS A 116 -4.32 6.37 -8.77
CA HIS A 116 -5.20 6.36 -9.95
C HIS A 116 -4.49 6.73 -11.26
N ALA A 117 -3.16 6.67 -11.31
CA ALA A 117 -2.40 6.78 -12.56
C ALA A 117 -1.85 5.42 -13.01
N THR A 118 -1.19 5.37 -14.16
CA THR A 118 -0.61 4.14 -14.73
C THR A 118 0.82 3.93 -14.24
N PRO A 119 1.22 2.70 -13.84
CA PRO A 119 0.39 1.50 -13.68
C PRO A 119 -0.62 1.63 -12.52
N LEU A 120 -1.81 1.08 -12.70
CA LEU A 120 -2.95 1.30 -11.81
C LEU A 120 -2.78 0.66 -10.43
N ALA A 121 -2.88 1.49 -9.38
CA ALA A 121 -3.06 1.06 -7.98
C ALA A 121 -4.54 1.04 -7.55
N ALA A 122 -5.43 1.52 -8.41
CA ALA A 122 -6.84 1.67 -8.19
C ALA A 122 -7.59 1.10 -9.40
N PRO A 123 -8.90 0.76 -9.29
CA PRO A 123 -9.59 0.07 -10.39
C PRO A 123 -9.72 0.93 -11.66
N MET A 124 -9.39 2.22 -11.62
CA MET A 124 -9.58 3.13 -12.73
C MET A 124 -8.56 4.28 -12.72
N THR A 125 -8.31 4.82 -13.91
CA THR A 125 -7.48 6.01 -14.14
C THR A 125 -8.23 7.28 -13.77
N LEU A 126 -7.48 8.32 -13.36
CA LEU A 126 -7.94 9.70 -13.16
C LEU A 126 -6.95 10.67 -13.83
N LEU A 127 -6.58 10.35 -15.06
CA LEU A 127 -5.57 11.07 -15.84
C LEU A 127 -6.20 12.08 -16.79
N THR A 128 -7.37 11.76 -17.35
CA THR A 128 -8.00 12.57 -18.40
C THR A 128 -9.36 13.12 -18.00
N TYR A 129 -9.86 14.07 -18.78
CA TYR A 129 -11.24 14.54 -18.76
C TYR A 129 -12.21 13.36 -18.90
N GLU A 130 -11.95 12.49 -19.88
CA GLU A 130 -12.75 11.30 -20.16
C GLU A 130 -12.87 10.39 -18.94
N ASP A 131 -11.77 10.18 -18.20
CA ASP A 131 -11.77 9.37 -16.98
C ASP A 131 -12.75 9.90 -15.92
N LEU A 132 -12.84 11.23 -15.77
CA LEU A 132 -13.63 11.89 -14.73
C LEU A 132 -15.12 12.01 -15.08
N VAL A 133 -15.44 12.15 -16.36
CA VAL A 133 -16.83 12.28 -16.83
C VAL A 133 -17.47 10.95 -17.22
N ALA A 134 -16.69 9.87 -17.27
CA ALA A 134 -17.22 8.53 -17.47
C ALA A 134 -18.18 8.11 -16.34
N PRO A 135 -19.11 7.18 -16.63
CA PRO A 135 -19.92 6.53 -15.59
C PRO A 135 -19.05 5.89 -14.51
N SER A 136 -19.41 6.09 -13.24
CA SER A 136 -18.69 5.48 -12.12
C SER A 136 -18.88 3.97 -12.09
N ARG A 137 -17.81 3.25 -11.73
CA ARG A 137 -17.87 1.78 -11.55
C ARG A 137 -18.75 1.34 -10.39
N SER A 138 -18.91 2.18 -9.36
CA SER A 138 -19.73 1.85 -8.20
C SER A 138 -21.21 2.18 -8.41
N ASP A 139 -21.50 3.12 -9.32
CA ASP A 139 -22.84 3.59 -9.65
C ASP A 139 -22.79 4.23 -11.04
N ALA A 140 -23.25 3.48 -12.05
CA ALA A 140 -23.19 3.93 -13.44
C ALA A 140 -24.12 5.11 -13.75
N SER A 141 -25.03 5.49 -12.83
CA SER A 141 -25.90 6.67 -13.01
C SER A 141 -25.18 7.99 -12.73
N ARG A 142 -23.98 7.93 -12.13
CA ARG A 142 -23.19 9.10 -11.71
C ARG A 142 -21.86 9.15 -12.44
N LYS A 143 -21.31 10.35 -12.62
CA LYS A 143 -19.95 10.48 -13.15
C LYS A 143 -18.94 10.12 -12.06
N VAL A 144 -17.76 9.72 -12.50
CA VAL A 144 -16.64 9.44 -11.60
C VAL A 144 -16.32 10.64 -10.71
N VAL A 145 -16.32 11.86 -11.23
CA VAL A 145 -16.04 13.08 -10.46
C VAL A 145 -17.07 13.30 -9.33
N ASP A 146 -18.34 12.98 -9.55
CA ASP A 146 -19.39 13.13 -8.52
C ASP A 146 -19.16 12.15 -7.36
N VAL A 147 -18.77 10.92 -7.68
CA VAL A 147 -18.43 9.89 -6.68
C VAL A 147 -17.10 10.23 -6.00
N ALA A 148 -16.14 10.81 -6.73
CA ALA A 148 -14.86 11.24 -6.17
C ALA A 148 -15.05 12.33 -5.11
N ILE A 149 -15.85 13.38 -5.39
CA ILE A 149 -16.17 14.45 -4.44
C ILE A 149 -16.82 13.91 -3.17
N GLU A 150 -17.78 12.98 -3.31
CA GLU A 150 -18.40 12.33 -2.15
C GLU A 150 -17.38 11.58 -1.30
N ARG A 151 -16.50 10.79 -1.95
CA ARG A 151 -15.49 10.01 -1.25
C ARG A 151 -14.38 10.88 -0.66
N MET A 152 -14.07 12.03 -1.24
CA MET A 152 -13.14 13.01 -0.66
C MET A 152 -13.63 13.57 0.67
N ARG A 153 -14.95 13.55 0.92
CA ARG A 153 -15.55 14.01 2.18
C ARG A 153 -15.82 12.91 3.18
N SER A 154 -15.87 11.66 2.71
CA SER A 154 -16.32 10.54 3.50
C SER A 154 -15.35 10.19 4.61
N ALA A 155 -15.79 10.22 5.87
CA ALA A 155 -15.02 9.71 7.00
C ALA A 155 -15.03 8.17 7.08
N THR A 156 -15.99 7.50 6.42
CA THR A 156 -16.19 6.04 6.51
C THR A 156 -15.66 5.28 5.29
N ARG A 157 -15.64 5.92 4.11
CA ARG A 157 -15.12 5.35 2.86
C ARG A 157 -14.26 6.36 2.09
N PRO A 158 -13.24 6.97 2.73
CA PRO A 158 -12.47 8.08 2.15
C PRO A 158 -11.73 7.69 0.87
N MET A 159 -11.67 8.63 -0.07
CA MET A 159 -10.63 8.72 -1.09
C MET A 159 -10.13 10.17 -1.15
N PRO A 160 -8.85 10.46 -0.84
CA PRO A 160 -7.76 9.50 -0.68
C PRO A 160 -7.90 8.61 0.55
N PRO A 161 -7.38 7.38 0.52
CA PRO A 161 -7.58 6.45 1.63
C PRO A 161 -6.99 6.91 2.97
N SER A 162 -6.05 7.86 2.98
CA SER A 162 -5.48 8.47 4.18
C SER A 162 -6.48 9.32 4.99
N GLY A 163 -7.68 9.58 4.44
CA GLY A 163 -8.75 10.31 5.12
C GLY A 163 -9.38 11.37 4.22
N PRO A 164 -10.35 12.13 4.77
CA PRO A 164 -10.98 13.21 4.05
C PRO A 164 -9.96 14.22 3.50
N ALA A 165 -10.18 14.65 2.25
CA ALA A 165 -9.33 15.65 1.61
C ALA A 165 -9.62 17.06 2.17
N PRO A 166 -8.66 17.99 2.08
CA PRO A 166 -8.90 19.39 2.46
C PRO A 166 -10.07 20.00 1.68
N GLN A 167 -10.90 20.80 2.34
CA GLN A 167 -12.08 21.41 1.73
C GLN A 167 -11.74 22.31 0.53
N ALA A 168 -10.56 22.93 0.51
CA ALA A 168 -10.08 23.71 -0.63
C ALA A 168 -9.95 22.85 -1.91
N ASP A 169 -9.38 21.65 -1.79
CA ASP A 169 -9.20 20.72 -2.92
C ASP A 169 -10.55 20.17 -3.40
N VAL A 170 -11.47 19.90 -2.46
CA VAL A 170 -12.84 19.49 -2.79
C VAL A 170 -13.58 20.61 -3.55
N GLY A 171 -13.42 21.86 -3.09
CA GLY A 171 -14.05 23.03 -3.68
C GLY A 171 -13.65 23.29 -5.12
N VAL A 172 -12.41 22.95 -5.52
CA VAL A 172 -11.96 23.02 -6.92
C VAL A 172 -12.79 22.09 -7.81
N LEU A 173 -12.97 20.83 -7.42
CA LEU A 173 -13.73 19.87 -8.21
C LEU A 173 -15.23 20.21 -8.25
N GLU A 174 -15.79 20.69 -7.13
CA GLU A 174 -17.18 21.15 -7.09
C GLU A 174 -17.43 22.38 -7.95
N GLY A 175 -16.53 23.36 -7.90
CA GLY A 175 -16.60 24.54 -8.75
C GLY A 175 -16.56 24.15 -10.22
N TRP A 176 -15.70 23.19 -10.58
CA TRP A 176 -15.61 22.67 -11.93
C TRP A 176 -16.89 21.92 -12.38
N VAL A 177 -17.46 21.07 -11.52
CA VAL A 177 -18.75 20.40 -11.78
C VAL A 177 -19.87 21.44 -11.93
N GLY A 178 -19.94 22.43 -11.03
CA GLY A 178 -20.93 23.49 -11.05
C GLY A 178 -20.84 24.40 -12.27
N ALA A 179 -19.64 24.58 -12.83
CA ALA A 179 -19.41 25.27 -14.09
C ALA A 179 -19.80 24.46 -15.34
N GLY A 180 -20.30 23.23 -15.18
CA GLY A 180 -20.71 22.36 -16.29
C GLY A 180 -19.59 21.55 -16.90
N LEU A 181 -18.49 21.31 -16.16
CA LEU A 181 -17.33 20.54 -16.58
C LEU A 181 -16.67 21.08 -17.86
N PRO A 182 -16.31 22.38 -17.93
CA PRO A 182 -15.60 22.90 -19.08
C PRO A 182 -14.26 22.15 -19.25
N ARG A 183 -13.94 21.79 -20.50
CA ARG A 183 -12.64 21.22 -20.84
C ARG A 183 -11.57 22.29 -20.68
N GLY A 184 -10.37 21.89 -20.27
CA GLY A 184 -9.19 22.74 -20.21
C GLY A 184 -8.09 22.26 -21.13
N ALA A 185 -7.00 23.02 -21.15
CA ALA A 185 -5.81 22.72 -21.96
C ALA A 185 -4.60 22.35 -21.08
N CYS A 186 -4.83 21.93 -19.82
CA CYS A 186 -3.71 21.51 -18.98
C CYS A 186 -3.07 20.23 -19.54
N GLY A 187 -1.74 20.19 -19.50
CA GLY A 187 -0.96 19.03 -19.91
C GLY A 187 -0.74 18.92 -21.41
N ALA A 188 -0.44 20.02 -22.11
CA ALA A 188 0.29 19.92 -23.37
C ALA A 188 1.58 19.14 -23.07
N ILE A 189 1.64 17.89 -23.52
CA ILE A 189 2.92 17.18 -23.57
C ILE A 189 3.60 17.87 -24.74
N ASP A 190 4.56 18.75 -24.57
CA ASP A 190 5.31 19.24 -25.72
C ASP A 190 6.48 18.28 -25.91
N GLY A 191 6.65 17.77 -27.13
CA GLY A 191 7.77 16.90 -27.50
C GLY A 191 9.11 17.64 -27.57
N GLY A 192 9.32 18.61 -26.69
CA GLY A 192 10.41 19.58 -26.68
C GLY A 192 10.88 19.84 -25.26
N ALA A 193 12.19 20.02 -25.11
CA ALA A 193 12.94 19.98 -23.88
C ALA A 193 12.75 21.22 -22.98
N ASP A 194 11.61 21.29 -22.32
CA ASP A 194 11.30 22.19 -21.20
C ASP A 194 10.04 21.66 -20.50
N GLY A 195 10.16 20.41 -20.06
CA GLY A 195 9.06 19.59 -19.57
C GLY A 195 8.39 20.14 -18.32
N ALA A 196 7.24 20.79 -18.50
CA ALA A 196 6.12 20.59 -17.59
C ALA A 196 5.62 19.14 -17.77
N THR A 197 6.45 18.21 -17.32
CA THR A 197 6.10 16.80 -17.20
C THR A 197 4.80 16.71 -16.42
N GLN A 198 3.83 15.98 -16.96
CA GLN A 198 2.81 15.31 -16.15
C GLN A 198 3.52 14.85 -14.88
N ALA A 199 3.20 15.46 -13.73
CA ALA A 199 4.04 15.35 -12.54
C ALA A 199 4.33 13.86 -12.33
N PRO A 200 5.61 13.43 -12.48
CA PRO A 200 5.92 12.01 -12.38
C PRO A 200 5.35 11.53 -11.06
N ILE A 201 4.75 10.34 -11.03
CA ILE A 201 4.26 9.77 -9.79
C ILE A 201 5.46 9.72 -8.86
N VAL A 202 5.53 10.67 -7.92
CA VAL A 202 6.78 10.95 -7.25
C VAL A 202 6.98 9.82 -6.26
N SER A 203 7.80 8.85 -6.66
CA SER A 203 8.27 7.80 -5.79
C SER A 203 9.33 8.41 -4.88
N VAL A 204 8.93 8.81 -3.70
CA VAL A 204 9.78 9.41 -2.67
C VAL A 204 9.72 8.58 -1.42
N CYS A 205 10.81 8.59 -0.66
CA CYS A 205 10.74 8.17 0.73
C CYS A 205 9.98 9.23 1.50
N THR A 206 8.70 9.01 1.82
CA THR A 206 7.92 9.97 2.60
C THR A 206 8.53 10.17 3.99
N SER A 207 9.22 9.15 4.51
CA SER A 207 10.00 9.23 5.74
C SER A 207 11.25 10.12 5.64
N GLY A 208 11.65 10.53 4.43
CA GLY A 208 12.88 11.26 4.17
C GLY A 208 14.16 10.47 4.44
N THR A 209 14.06 9.19 4.82
CA THR A 209 15.20 8.36 5.23
C THR A 209 15.20 7.00 4.55
N ARG A 210 16.38 6.41 4.42
CA ARG A 210 16.60 5.11 3.82
C ARG A 210 17.44 4.22 4.72
N TRP A 211 17.23 2.92 4.57
CA TRP A 211 18.17 1.90 5.03
C TRP A 211 19.45 1.96 4.20
N SER A 212 20.60 2.05 4.87
CA SER A 212 21.92 2.20 4.24
C SER A 212 22.92 1.11 4.63
N SER A 213 22.58 0.23 5.57
CA SER A 213 23.48 -0.81 6.08
C SER A 213 23.53 -2.09 5.21
N GLY A 214 23.08 -2.03 3.95
CA GLY A 214 23.12 -3.19 3.04
C GLY A 214 22.41 -4.43 3.63
N ASN A 215 23.08 -5.58 3.64
CA ASN A 215 22.51 -6.81 4.22
C ASN A 215 22.93 -7.04 5.67
N GLU A 216 23.28 -5.98 6.42
CA GLU A 216 23.51 -6.10 7.86
C GLU A 216 22.27 -6.69 8.55
N LYS A 217 22.49 -7.76 9.32
CA LYS A 217 21.41 -8.52 9.95
C LYS A 217 20.74 -7.69 11.01
N SER A 218 19.49 -7.32 10.75
CA SER A 218 18.68 -6.50 11.65
C SER A 218 17.20 -6.71 11.37
N PRO A 219 16.32 -6.64 12.39
CA PRO A 219 14.87 -6.52 12.20
C PRO A 219 14.44 -5.38 11.24
N ARG A 220 15.32 -4.39 11.07
CA ARG A 220 15.10 -3.19 10.26
C ARG A 220 15.59 -3.32 8.82
N MET A 221 16.26 -4.43 8.49
CA MET A 221 16.99 -4.50 7.23
C MET A 221 16.05 -4.42 6.03
N ASN A 222 16.54 -3.80 4.97
CA ASN A 222 15.97 -3.86 3.63
C ASN A 222 14.45 -3.62 3.52
N PRO A 223 13.89 -2.53 4.08
CA PRO A 223 12.47 -2.23 3.92
C PRO A 223 12.07 -2.17 2.44
N GLY A 224 10.91 -2.74 2.11
CA GLY A 224 10.37 -2.78 0.74
C GLY A 224 10.85 -3.96 -0.11
N LEU A 225 11.95 -4.63 0.25
CA LEU A 225 12.39 -5.83 -0.45
C LEU A 225 11.64 -7.09 0.02
N PRO A 226 11.53 -8.14 -0.82
CA PRO A 226 11.01 -9.44 -0.42
C PRO A 226 11.82 -10.05 0.73
N CYS A 227 11.12 -10.45 1.80
CA CYS A 227 11.77 -10.93 3.03
C CYS A 227 12.10 -12.41 2.93
N LEU A 228 11.12 -13.23 2.56
CA LEU A 228 11.25 -14.69 2.69
C LEU A 228 12.09 -15.30 1.58
N THR A 229 12.11 -14.68 0.39
CA THR A 229 12.89 -15.16 -0.76
C THR A 229 14.37 -15.34 -0.44
N CYS A 230 14.98 -14.42 0.31
CA CYS A 230 16.37 -14.54 0.76
C CYS A 230 16.49 -15.41 2.01
N HIS A 231 15.63 -15.17 3.01
CA HIS A 231 15.75 -15.79 4.33
C HIS A 231 15.40 -17.28 4.38
N GLN A 232 14.57 -17.78 3.45
CA GLN A 232 14.37 -19.23 3.29
C GLN A 232 15.70 -19.95 3.03
N ARG A 233 16.56 -19.39 2.16
CA ARG A 233 17.86 -19.97 1.83
C ARG A 233 18.89 -19.82 2.95
N GLU A 234 18.82 -18.75 3.73
CA GLU A 234 19.74 -18.50 4.84
C GLU A 234 19.46 -19.40 6.04
N ASN A 235 18.17 -19.63 6.36
CA ASN A 235 17.78 -20.51 7.45
C ASN A 235 18.24 -21.97 7.21
N ASP A 236 18.31 -22.41 5.95
CA ASP A 236 18.85 -23.74 5.59
C ASP A 236 20.35 -23.90 5.89
N ARG A 237 21.10 -22.80 6.02
CA ARG A 237 22.56 -22.79 6.28
C ARG A 237 22.92 -22.84 7.77
N ARG A 238 21.93 -23.02 8.67
CA ARG A 238 22.12 -23.10 10.14
C ARG A 238 22.91 -21.92 10.71
N GLU A 239 22.66 -20.71 10.20
CA GLU A 239 23.30 -19.52 10.74
C GLU A 239 22.82 -19.21 12.16
N ARG A 240 23.70 -18.61 12.98
CA ARG A 240 23.43 -18.29 14.40
C ARG A 240 22.31 -17.26 14.61
N VAL A 241 21.94 -16.52 13.57
CA VAL A 241 20.90 -15.49 13.63
C VAL A 241 19.69 -15.99 12.84
N ARG A 242 18.59 -16.21 13.55
CA ARG A 242 17.34 -16.71 12.95
C ARG A 242 16.69 -15.60 12.13
N ALA A 243 16.38 -15.90 10.87
CA ALA A 243 15.66 -14.99 9.99
C ALA A 243 14.17 -15.39 9.85
N PRO A 244 13.25 -14.45 9.56
CA PRO A 244 11.83 -14.78 9.45
C PRO A 244 11.59 -15.82 8.35
N ASP A 245 10.82 -16.85 8.69
CA ASP A 245 10.55 -18.02 7.84
C ASP A 245 9.08 -18.11 7.41
N ARG A 246 8.19 -17.26 7.93
CA ARG A 246 6.75 -17.40 7.72
C ARG A 246 6.04 -16.18 7.14
N ILE A 247 6.26 -14.98 7.68
CA ILE A 247 5.66 -13.74 7.20
C ILE A 247 6.72 -12.64 7.18
N GLY A 248 6.71 -11.79 6.17
CA GLY A 248 7.52 -10.58 6.15
C GLY A 248 7.00 -9.53 5.18
N GLY A 249 7.11 -8.27 5.55
CA GLY A 249 6.80 -7.14 4.68
C GLY A 249 7.09 -5.80 5.32
N THR A 250 6.73 -4.74 4.60
CA THR A 250 6.94 -3.35 5.05
C THR A 250 5.70 -2.50 4.83
N VAL A 251 5.25 -1.78 5.86
CA VAL A 251 4.19 -0.78 5.80
C VAL A 251 4.80 0.59 5.56
N TYR A 252 4.17 1.38 4.69
CA TYR A 252 4.61 2.72 4.32
C TYR A 252 3.56 3.81 4.62
N PRO A 253 3.97 5.09 4.67
CA PRO A 253 3.02 6.20 4.68
C PRO A 253 2.22 6.30 3.38
N THR A 254 2.83 6.00 2.24
CA THR A 254 2.19 6.09 0.91
C THR A 254 2.33 4.80 0.09
N VAL A 255 1.56 4.70 -1.00
CA VAL A 255 1.47 3.50 -1.85
C VAL A 255 2.65 3.33 -2.81
N ARG A 256 3.41 4.39 -3.07
CA ARG A 256 4.52 4.43 -4.04
C ARG A 256 5.77 4.91 -3.32
N GLU A 257 6.50 3.96 -2.75
CA GLU A 257 7.74 4.23 -2.02
C GLU A 257 8.85 3.35 -2.58
N PRO A 258 10.03 3.93 -2.87
CA PRO A 258 11.17 3.15 -3.34
C PRO A 258 11.58 2.05 -2.37
N ASP A 259 12.23 1.01 -2.90
CA ASP A 259 12.93 0.05 -2.06
C ASP A 259 13.94 0.78 -1.17
N LEU A 260 14.17 0.21 0.02
CA LEU A 260 15.05 0.72 1.07
C LEU A 260 14.59 2.03 1.71
N CYS A 261 13.47 2.64 1.32
CA CYS A 261 12.87 3.70 2.11
C CYS A 261 12.39 3.15 3.45
N ASN A 262 12.75 3.83 4.55
CA ASN A 262 12.15 3.50 5.84
C ASN A 262 10.64 3.77 5.76
N GLY A 263 9.85 2.79 6.17
CA GLY A 263 8.40 2.82 6.09
C GLY A 263 7.72 3.65 7.18
N ALA A 264 6.47 3.31 7.46
CA ALA A 264 5.68 3.94 8.50
C ALA A 264 6.25 3.61 9.90
N PRO A 265 6.18 4.55 10.85
CA PRO A 265 6.64 4.29 12.22
C PRO A 265 5.79 3.20 12.91
N GLY A 266 6.34 2.62 13.98
CA GLY A 266 5.84 1.38 14.61
C GLY A 266 4.55 1.48 15.43
N ASP A 267 3.65 2.41 15.09
CA ASP A 267 2.33 2.54 15.73
C ASP A 267 1.19 1.91 14.90
N ALA A 268 1.54 1.17 13.84
CA ALA A 268 0.64 0.32 13.08
C ALA A 268 0.76 -1.15 13.52
N THR A 269 -0.30 -1.91 13.27
CA THR A 269 -0.33 -3.37 13.48
C THR A 269 -0.82 -4.05 12.21
N ILE A 270 -0.14 -5.13 11.80
CA ILE A 270 -0.66 -6.01 10.76
C ILE A 270 -1.49 -7.10 11.42
N VAL A 271 -2.77 -7.15 11.09
CA VAL A 271 -3.66 -8.24 11.51
C VAL A 271 -3.76 -9.22 10.35
N LEU A 272 -3.24 -10.42 10.54
CA LEU A 272 -3.42 -11.55 9.64
C LEU A 272 -4.69 -12.30 10.04
N THR A 273 -5.43 -12.81 9.06
CA THR A 273 -6.53 -13.75 9.25
C THR A 273 -6.26 -14.94 8.35
N ASP A 274 -6.16 -16.13 8.93
CA ASP A 274 -5.86 -17.34 8.19
C ASP A 274 -7.13 -17.99 7.59
N ALA A 275 -6.97 -19.05 6.80
CA ALA A 275 -8.08 -19.72 6.13
C ALA A 275 -9.09 -20.38 7.10
N THR A 276 -8.69 -20.61 8.35
CA THR A 276 -9.56 -21.13 9.41
C THR A 276 -10.27 -20.03 10.20
N GLY A 277 -9.98 -18.76 9.89
CA GLY A 277 -10.51 -17.59 10.57
C GLY A 277 -9.70 -17.16 11.81
N ARG A 278 -8.54 -17.78 12.08
CA ARG A 278 -7.68 -17.37 13.20
C ARG A 278 -6.97 -16.07 12.87
N THR A 279 -6.85 -15.19 13.86
CA THR A 279 -6.15 -13.92 13.71
C THR A 279 -4.79 -13.92 14.40
N PHE A 280 -3.83 -13.20 13.82
CA PHE A 280 -2.50 -12.98 14.39
C PHE A 280 -2.10 -11.52 14.19
N ASP A 281 -1.64 -10.90 15.27
CA ASP A 281 -1.26 -9.49 15.26
C ASP A 281 0.27 -9.39 15.23
N LEU A 282 0.79 -8.71 14.21
CA LEU A 282 2.22 -8.48 14.02
C LEU A 282 2.52 -6.99 14.23
N PRO A 283 3.39 -6.65 15.20
CA PRO A 283 3.80 -5.27 15.39
C PRO A 283 4.64 -4.81 14.20
N VAL A 284 4.42 -3.55 13.80
CA VAL A 284 5.28 -2.85 12.86
C VAL A 284 6.39 -2.17 13.64
N ASN A 285 7.64 -2.27 13.18
CA ASN A 285 8.78 -1.62 13.85
C ASN A 285 8.99 -0.18 13.34
N GLU A 286 10.00 0.50 13.88
CA GLU A 286 10.36 1.89 13.59
C GLU A 286 10.73 2.19 12.12
N VAL A 287 11.00 1.19 11.28
CA VAL A 287 11.23 1.37 9.83
C VAL A 287 10.11 0.78 8.99
N GLY A 288 8.95 0.48 9.58
CA GLY A 288 7.79 -0.06 8.87
C GLY A 288 7.84 -1.56 8.64
N ASN A 289 8.91 -2.26 9.03
CA ASN A 289 8.99 -3.70 8.83
C ASN A 289 8.12 -4.43 9.84
N PHE A 290 7.49 -5.50 9.37
CA PHE A 290 6.82 -6.51 10.19
C PHE A 290 7.23 -7.88 9.69
N TYR A 291 7.28 -8.84 10.60
CA TYR A 291 7.61 -10.20 10.26
C TYR A 291 7.08 -11.15 11.33
N ALA A 292 6.97 -12.42 10.96
CA ALA A 292 6.65 -13.48 11.89
C ALA A 292 7.48 -14.71 11.57
N PHE A 293 7.95 -15.36 12.63
CA PHE A 293 8.45 -16.71 12.56
C PHE A 293 7.31 -17.73 12.64
N SER A 294 7.55 -18.97 12.21
CA SER A 294 6.60 -20.08 12.38
C SER A 294 6.19 -20.31 13.84
N SER A 295 7.03 -19.90 14.79
CA SER A 295 6.75 -19.93 16.24
C SER A 295 5.73 -18.88 16.68
N ASP A 296 5.67 -17.75 15.99
CA ASP A 296 4.83 -16.60 16.35
C ASP A 296 3.42 -16.76 15.78
N VAL A 297 3.32 -17.50 14.67
CA VAL A 297 2.06 -17.83 13.98
C VAL A 297 1.87 -19.34 13.83
N PRO A 298 1.82 -20.10 14.94
CA PRO A 298 1.87 -21.56 14.91
C PRO A 298 0.66 -22.15 14.19
N GLY A 299 0.91 -22.97 13.16
CA GLY A 299 -0.14 -23.62 12.38
C GLY A 299 -0.99 -22.66 11.54
N ILE A 300 -0.48 -21.47 11.19
CA ILE A 300 -1.16 -20.56 10.28
C ILE A 300 -1.49 -21.26 8.95
N THR A 301 -2.76 -21.21 8.58
CA THR A 301 -3.28 -21.89 7.38
C THR A 301 -3.51 -20.90 6.24
N PHE A 302 -2.87 -21.14 5.10
CA PHE A 302 -3.09 -20.34 3.89
C PHE A 302 -4.37 -20.78 3.14
N PRO A 303 -5.01 -19.89 2.35
CA PRO A 303 -4.61 -18.51 2.11
C PRO A 303 -4.91 -17.57 3.29
N ILE A 304 -4.07 -16.56 3.47
CA ILE A 304 -4.25 -15.54 4.51
C ILE A 304 -4.92 -14.29 3.92
N ARG A 305 -5.58 -13.52 4.78
CA ARG A 305 -5.97 -12.11 4.61
C ARG A 305 -5.08 -11.26 5.53
N ALA A 306 -4.71 -10.07 5.10
CA ALA A 306 -3.97 -9.11 5.93
C ALA A 306 -4.70 -7.77 5.93
N LYS A 307 -4.67 -7.08 7.07
CA LYS A 307 -5.06 -5.68 7.17
C LYS A 307 -4.06 -4.89 8.00
N VAL A 308 -3.82 -3.64 7.60
CA VAL A 308 -3.08 -2.66 8.39
C VAL A 308 -4.08 -1.95 9.28
N VAL A 309 -3.83 -1.91 10.59
CA VAL A 309 -4.64 -1.19 11.57
C VAL A 309 -3.79 -0.12 12.23
N ARG A 310 -4.33 1.11 12.33
CA ARG A 310 -3.70 2.23 13.04
C ARG A 310 -4.77 3.20 13.53
N ASN A 311 -4.73 3.59 14.80
CA ASN A 311 -5.63 4.59 15.39
C ASN A 311 -7.14 4.34 15.10
N GLY A 312 -7.57 3.09 15.18
CA GLY A 312 -8.97 2.69 14.92
C GLY A 312 -9.38 2.67 13.45
N ARG A 313 -8.46 2.97 12.52
CA ARG A 313 -8.67 2.86 11.07
C ARG A 313 -8.03 1.58 10.55
N GLU A 314 -8.58 1.04 9.45
CA GLU A 314 -8.06 -0.18 8.83
C GLU A 314 -8.00 -0.13 7.30
N ARG A 315 -6.99 -0.81 6.75
CA ARG A 315 -6.82 -1.07 5.31
C ARG A 315 -6.66 -2.56 5.12
N ALA A 316 -7.69 -3.20 4.60
CA ALA A 316 -7.68 -4.64 4.33
C ALA A 316 -7.30 -4.94 2.88
N MET A 317 -6.58 -6.04 2.68
CA MET A 317 -6.37 -6.59 1.34
C MET A 317 -7.65 -7.25 0.82
N SER A 318 -7.92 -7.06 -0.47
CA SER A 318 -9.13 -7.57 -1.13
C SER A 318 -9.07 -9.07 -1.42
N THR A 319 -7.90 -9.56 -1.82
CA THR A 319 -7.69 -10.94 -2.30
C THR A 319 -6.85 -11.75 -1.30
N PRO A 320 -7.31 -12.92 -0.82
CA PRO A 320 -6.50 -13.82 -0.02
C PRO A 320 -5.22 -14.23 -0.75
N GLN A 321 -4.10 -14.34 -0.04
CA GLN A 321 -2.80 -14.69 -0.62
C GLN A 321 -2.28 -16.02 -0.07
N SER A 322 -1.56 -16.76 -0.89
CA SER A 322 -0.96 -18.06 -0.55
C SER A 322 0.54 -17.98 -0.18
N THR A 323 1.06 -16.77 -0.02
CA THR A 323 2.45 -16.48 0.35
C THR A 323 2.50 -15.54 1.55
N GLY A 324 3.51 -15.70 2.39
CA GLY A 324 3.83 -14.79 3.49
C GLY A 324 4.88 -13.72 3.13
N ASP A 325 5.44 -13.76 1.91
CA ASP A 325 6.41 -12.77 1.44
C ASP A 325 5.66 -11.55 0.87
N CYS A 326 5.14 -10.69 1.74
CA CYS A 326 4.16 -9.68 1.34
C CYS A 326 4.73 -8.69 0.30
N ASN A 327 6.01 -8.34 0.41
CA ASN A 327 6.68 -7.42 -0.52
C ASN A 327 6.94 -8.05 -1.91
N SER A 328 6.77 -9.37 -2.10
CA SER A 328 6.83 -9.97 -3.44
C SER A 328 5.68 -9.50 -4.35
N CYS A 329 4.53 -9.20 -3.75
CA CYS A 329 3.38 -8.61 -4.42
C CYS A 329 3.40 -7.08 -4.26
N HIS A 330 3.65 -6.58 -3.05
CA HIS A 330 3.55 -5.15 -2.73
C HIS A 330 4.80 -4.35 -3.11
N THR A 331 5.00 -4.16 -4.42
CA THR A 331 6.13 -3.41 -4.99
C THR A 331 5.84 -1.91 -5.11
N GLU A 332 6.89 -1.09 -5.23
CA GLU A 332 6.79 0.36 -5.51
C GLU A 332 5.85 0.66 -6.68
N ALA A 333 6.06 -0.06 -7.79
CA ALA A 333 5.35 0.15 -9.04
C ALA A 333 3.95 -0.47 -9.06
N GLY A 334 3.51 -1.22 -8.04
CA GLY A 334 2.21 -1.89 -8.08
C GLY A 334 2.13 -2.99 -9.13
N ARG A 335 2.97 -4.01 -8.96
CA ARG A 335 3.02 -5.20 -9.83
C ARG A 335 2.52 -6.43 -9.08
N ASN A 336 2.50 -7.58 -9.77
CA ASN A 336 2.29 -8.89 -9.14
C ASN A 336 0.95 -9.01 -8.36
N GLY A 337 -0.10 -8.37 -8.88
CA GLY A 337 -1.45 -8.45 -8.32
C GLY A 337 -1.73 -7.49 -7.16
N ALA A 338 -0.74 -6.73 -6.68
CA ALA A 338 -0.95 -5.67 -5.71
C ALA A 338 -0.85 -4.28 -6.35
N PRO A 339 -1.63 -3.31 -5.85
CA PRO A 339 -1.66 -1.96 -6.39
C PRO A 339 -0.38 -1.14 -6.13
N GLY A 340 0.40 -1.53 -5.14
CA GLY A 340 1.61 -0.83 -4.70
C GLY A 340 2.08 -1.36 -3.35
N ARG A 341 2.80 -0.53 -2.62
CA ARG A 341 3.21 -0.81 -1.24
C ARG A 341 2.03 -1.09 -0.32
N ILE A 342 2.29 -1.81 0.76
CA ILE A 342 1.39 -1.85 1.92
C ILE A 342 1.49 -0.49 2.59
N PHE A 343 0.38 0.19 2.85
CA PHE A 343 0.41 1.54 3.39
C PHE A 343 -0.66 1.79 4.45
N LEU A 344 -0.46 2.83 5.26
CA LEU A 344 -1.33 3.19 6.36
C LEU A 344 -2.80 3.42 5.93
N PRO A 345 -3.76 3.16 6.84
CA PRO A 345 -5.20 3.31 6.59
C PRO A 345 -5.72 4.75 6.64
#